data_AF-A0A328SPP2-F1
#
_entry.id   AF-A0A328SPP2-F1
#
_cell.length_a   1.000
_cell.length_b   1.000
_cell.length_c   1.000
_cell.angle_alpha   90.00
_cell.angle_beta   90.00
_cell.angle_gamma   90.00
#
_symmetry.space_group_name_H-M   'P 1'
#
loop_
_entity.id
_entity.type
_entity.pdbx_description
1 polymer ?
#
loop_
_entity_poly.entity_id
_entity_poly.type
_entity_poly.pdbx_seq_one_letter_code
_entity_poly.pdbx_strand_id
1 'polypeptide(L)' 'MNQIVYEIVVFLHLMGYHDTKLKLLTNMYKNKLEIENEAIIQIINDVIVDLKKRNAHESIIANLDNYINIINNESQY' A
#
# COMPACT_ATOMS: atom_id res chain seq x y z
N MET A 1 -11.56 -4.40 -0.89
CA MET A 1 -10.23 -4.99 -0.59
C MET A 1 -9.32 -5.37 -1.77
N ASN A 2 -9.55 -6.44 -2.55
CA ASN A 2 -8.61 -6.87 -3.62
C ASN A 2 -8.30 -5.79 -4.67
N GLN A 3 -9.27 -4.93 -4.99
CA GLN A 3 -9.07 -3.81 -5.92
C GLN A 3 -8.13 -2.74 -5.33
N ILE A 4 -8.26 -2.39 -4.05
CA ILE A 4 -7.42 -1.37 -3.41
C ILE A 4 -5.96 -1.84 -3.37
N VAL A 5 -5.71 -3.10 -3.00
CA VAL A 5 -4.35 -3.66 -2.98
C VAL A 5 -3.74 -3.62 -4.39
N TYR A 6 -4.52 -3.90 -5.43
CA TYR A 6 -4.07 -3.76 -6.81
C TYR A 6 -3.68 -2.32 -7.17
N GLU A 7 -4.53 -1.35 -6.84
CA GLU A 7 -4.26 0.07 -7.11
C GLU A 7 -2.98 0.55 -6.42
N ILE A 8 -2.75 0.16 -5.16
CA ILE A 8 -1.52 0.46 -4.42
C ILE A 8 -0.30 -0.16 -5.12
N VAL A 9 -0.39 -1.43 -5.54
CA VAL A 9 0.71 -2.11 -6.23
C VAL A 9 1.05 -1.39 -7.53
N VAL A 10 0.06 -1.02 -8.33
CA VAL A 10 0.24 -0.29 -9.59
C VAL A 10 0.87 1.08 -9.31
N PHE A 11 0.34 1.83 -8.35
CA PHE A 11 0.86 3.14 -7.96
C PHE A 11 2.34 3.08 -7.58
N LEU A 12 2.71 2.16 -6.70
CA LEU A 12 4.09 1.96 -6.25
C LEU A 12 5.02 1.53 -7.40
N HIS A 13 4.52 0.71 -8.33
CA HIS A 13 5.29 0.31 -9.49
C HIS A 13 5.57 1.47 -10.45
N LEU A 14 4.56 2.32 -10.71
CA LEU A 14 4.68 3.47 -11.61
C LEU A 14 5.62 4.56 -11.08
N MET A 15 5.75 4.68 -9.76
CA MET A 15 6.72 5.59 -9.14
C MET A 15 8.14 5.01 -9.02
N GLY A 16 8.39 3.80 -9.54
CA GLY A 16 9.70 3.15 -9.49
C GLY A 16 10.09 2.62 -8.10
N TYR A 17 9.12 2.40 -7.20
CA TYR A 17 9.39 1.75 -5.93
C TYR A 17 9.45 0.24 -6.15
N HIS A 18 10.61 -0.38 -5.95
CA HIS A 18 10.83 -1.80 -6.24
C HIS A 18 11.30 -2.61 -5.03
N ASP A 19 10.86 -2.22 -3.84
CA ASP A 19 11.26 -2.88 -2.59
C ASP A 19 10.56 -4.23 -2.36
N THR A 20 11.14 -5.03 -1.46
CA THR A 20 10.57 -6.27 -0.92
C THR A 20 9.14 -6.12 -0.40
N LYS A 21 8.78 -4.95 0.14
CA LYS A 21 7.41 -4.65 0.59
C LYS A 21 6.41 -4.60 -0.57
N LEU A 22 6.79 -4.06 -1.73
CA LEU A 22 5.95 -4.11 -2.93
C LEU A 22 5.80 -5.54 -3.45
N LYS A 23 6.88 -6.33 -3.40
CA LYS A 23 6.83 -7.75 -3.79
C LYS A 23 5.87 -8.53 -2.89
N LEU A 24 5.84 -8.22 -1.59
CA LEU A 24 4.91 -8.81 -0.65
C LEU A 24 3.45 -8.48 -1.02
N LEU A 25 3.12 -7.19 -1.22
CA LEU A 25 1.78 -6.77 -1.67
C LEU A 25 1.37 -7.40 -3.02
N THR A 26 2.32 -7.50 -3.95
CA THR A 26 2.09 -8.11 -5.26
C THR A 26 1.77 -9.60 -5.14
N ASN A 27 2.52 -10.33 -4.32
CA ASN A 27 2.30 -11.76 -4.09
C ASN A 27 0.98 -12.00 -3.36
N MET A 28 0.68 -11.16 -2.37
CA MET A 28 -0.57 -11.13 -1.62
C MET A 28 -1.78 -11.01 -2.55
N TYR A 29 -1.75 -10.02 -3.45
CA TYR A 29 -2.77 -9.84 -4.47
C TYR A 29 -2.87 -11.03 -5.44
N LYS A 30 -1.74 -11.46 -6.02
CA LYS A 30 -1.72 -12.54 -7.02
C LYS A 30 -2.23 -13.88 -6.49
N ASN A 31 -1.93 -14.19 -5.24
CA ASN A 31 -2.31 -15.45 -4.61
C ASN A 31 -3.71 -15.40 -3.98
N LYS A 32 -4.44 -14.28 -4.12
CA LYS A 32 -5.78 -14.07 -3.53
C LYS A 32 -5.83 -14.45 -2.05
N LEU A 33 -4.74 -14.17 -1.33
CA LEU A 33 -4.70 -14.46 0.10
C LEU A 33 -5.70 -13.54 0.80
N GLU A 34 -6.54 -14.11 1.67
CA GLU A 34 -7.28 -13.30 2.65
C GLU A 34 -6.26 -12.65 3.58
N ILE A 35 -6.26 -11.33 3.59
CA ILE A 35 -5.32 -10.55 4.39
C ILE A 35 -6.15 -9.56 5.19
N GLU A 36 -5.85 -9.53 6.48
CA GLU A 36 -6.46 -8.58 7.39
C GLU A 36 -6.05 -7.16 7.00
N ASN A 37 -7.00 -6.24 7.11
CA ASN A 37 -6.83 -4.85 6.75
C ASN A 37 -5.66 -4.21 7.52
N GLU A 38 -5.46 -4.62 8.77
CA GLU A 38 -4.34 -4.22 9.61
C GLU A 38 -2.98 -4.56 9.00
N ALA A 39 -2.82 -5.74 8.41
CA ALA A 39 -1.56 -6.16 7.78
C ALA A 39 -1.26 -5.35 6.51
N ILE A 40 -2.29 -5.04 5.71
CA ILE A 40 -2.14 -4.17 4.52
C ILE A 40 -1.73 -2.77 4.95
N ILE A 41 -2.42 -2.20 5.94
CA ILE A 41 -2.13 -0.88 6.48
C ILE A 41 -0.70 -0.81 7.02
N GLN A 42 -0.26 -1.84 7.74
CA GLN A 42 1.11 -1.90 8.25
C GLN A 42 2.15 -1.90 7.13
N ILE A 43 1.92 -2.64 6.04
CA ILE A 43 2.83 -2.61 4.89
C ILE A 43 2.84 -1.23 4.23
N ILE A 44 1.69 -0.58 4.06
CA ILE A 44 1.63 0.78 3.50
C ILE A 44 2.38 1.77 4.40
N ASN A 45 2.22 1.67 5.72
CA ASN A 45 2.95 2.51 6.69
C ASN A 45 4.47 2.33 6.58
N ASP A 46 4.94 1.09 6.45
CA ASP A 46 6.37 0.81 6.24
C ASP A 46 6.88 1.46 4.94
N VAL A 47 6.10 1.35 3.86
CA VAL A 47 6.43 1.99 2.57
C VAL A 47 6.48 3.52 2.73
N ILE A 48 5.53 4.13 3.44
CA ILE A 48 5.53 5.57 3.73
C ILE A 48 6.81 5.99 4.47
N VAL A 49 7.21 5.23 5.51
CA VAL A 49 8.45 5.51 6.26
C VAL A 49 9.67 5.47 5.35
N ASP A 50 9.76 4.48 4.47
CA ASP A 50 10.87 4.37 3.52
C ASP A 50 10.87 5.49 2.48
N LEU A 51 9.70 5.87 1.97
CA LEU A 51 9.56 6.97 1.03
C LEU A 51 9.93 8.32 1.66
N LYS A 52 9.56 8.55 2.93
CA LYS A 52 10.00 9.73 3.69
C LYS A 52 11.52 9.78 3.83
N LYS A 53 12.18 8.65 4.15
CA LYS A 53 13.65 8.56 4.21
C LYS A 53 14.33 8.88 2.87
N ARG A 54 13.66 8.59 1.76
CA ARG A 54 14.13 8.86 0.39
C ARG A 54 13.74 10.26 -0.11
N ASN A 55 13.16 11.12 0.73
CA ASN A 55 12.63 12.44 0.35
C ASN A 55 11.64 12.38 -0.82
N ALA A 56 10.79 11.34 -0.85
CA ALA A 56 9.70 11.27 -1.81
C ALA A 56 8.76 12.48 -1.65
N HIS A 57 8.17 12.92 -2.76
CA HIS A 57 7.28 14.06 -2.78
C HIS A 57 6.07 13.85 -1.86
N GLU A 58 5.65 14.87 -1.11
CA GLU A 58 4.56 14.76 -0.12
C GLU A 58 3.24 14.27 -0.71
N SER A 59 2.95 14.60 -1.98
CA SER A 59 1.74 14.10 -2.66
C SER A 59 1.71 12.57 -2.79
N ILE A 60 2.87 11.91 -2.87
CA ILE A 60 2.96 10.45 -2.91
C ILE A 60 2.58 9.88 -1.54
N ILE A 61 3.08 10.50 -0.48
CA ILE A 61 2.75 10.12 0.90
C ILE A 61 1.25 10.30 1.15
N ALA A 62 0.69 11.45 0.76
CA ALA A 62 -0.73 11.75 0.91
C ALA A 62 -1.63 10.75 0.17
N ASN A 63 -1.22 10.29 -1.02
CA ASN A 63 -1.95 9.25 -1.75
C ASN A 63 -1.96 7.92 -0.99
N LEU A 64 -0.85 7.52 -0.37
CA LEU A 64 -0.77 6.29 0.43
C LEU A 64 -1.58 6.41 1.73
N ASP A 65 -1.55 7.57 2.39
CA ASP A 65 -2.40 7.85 3.56
C ASP A 65 -3.89 7.79 3.19
N ASN A 66 -4.27 8.25 2.00
CA ASN A 66 -5.64 8.14 1.50
C ASN A 66 -6.08 6.67 1.34
N TYR A 67 -5.20 5.80 0.83
CA TYR A 67 -5.49 4.37 0.75
C TYR A 67 -5.71 3.74 2.12
N ILE A 68 -4.92 4.12 3.13
CA ILE A 68 -5.14 3.68 4.52
C ILE A 68 -6.53 4.08 5.00
N ASN A 69 -6.95 5.33 4.75
CA ASN A 69 -8.28 5.81 5.14
C ASN A 69 -9.40 5.03 4.45
N ILE A 70 -9.26 4.74 3.15
CA ILE A 70 -10.25 3.94 2.41
C ILE A 70 -10.36 2.54 3.03
N ILE A 71 -9.24 1.88 3.32
CA ILE A 71 -9.22 0.53 3.93
C ILE A 71 -9.89 0.56 5.32
N ASN A 72 -9.56 1.54 6.15
CA ASN A 72 -10.19 1.70 7.47
C ASN A 72 -11.71 1.90 7.36
N ASN A 73 -12.17 2.69 6.39
CA ASN A 73 -13.59 2.94 6.17
C ASN A 73 -14.33 1.71 5.60
N GLU A 74 -13.70 0.92 4.72
CA GLU A 74 -14.25 -0.37 4.26
C GLU A 74 -14.39 -1.38 5.40
N SER A 75 -13.60 -1.26 6.47
CA SER A 75 -13.62 -2.17 7.63
C SER A 75 -14.75 -1.89 8.63
N GLN A 76 -15.40 -0.73 8.53
CA GLN A 76 -16.44 -0.29 9.48
C GLN A 76 -17.88 -0.61 9.02
N TYR A 77 -18.04 -1.26 7.87
CA TYR A 77 -19.32 -1.72 7.31
C TYR A 77 -19.31 -3.24 7.13
#